data_AF-A0A7W1A2H2-F1
#
_entry.id   AF-A0A7W1A2H2-F1
#
_cell.length_a   1.000
_cell.length_b   1.000
_cell.length_c   1.000
_cell.angle_alpha   90.00
_cell.angle_beta   90.00
_cell.angle_gamma   90.00
#
_symmetry.space_group_name_H-M   'P 1'
#
loop_
_entity.id
_entity.type
_entity.pdbx_description
1 polymer ?
#
loop_
_entity_poly.entity_id
_entity_poly.type
_entity_poly.pdbx_seq_one_letter_code
_entity_poly.pdbx_strand_id
1 'polypeptide(L)'
;MAYRDDAGDGLEAPTADGTLSAELAPHAIKLSVGSRTLHIADKFATVIEHHKRRASRDHRVSLKIEGCLVVARDVPHEDLGVWIEVDPKVPARVGMRRIFGVEPVNLMEPGGLSALASLDRLAARLRTELAQHAGKIRRAIEIGRGLDKVLVADHGDRFVVYARRLFRDRARFAMSIHDDGRIVIPAKKGTAEITVKSQHGVTVWGDYIRFADPHGTDLAKVSIPWIEPEDRNELARRIGQLVNR
;
A
#
# COMPACT_ATOMS: atom_id res chain seq x y z
N MET A 1 -19.30 -17.97 -35.90
CA MET A 1 -19.57 -16.56 -35.56
C MET A 1 -18.98 -16.31 -34.19
N ALA A 2 -17.86 -15.61 -34.12
CA ALA A 2 -17.25 -15.20 -32.86
C ALA A 2 -17.98 -13.95 -32.38
N TYR A 3 -18.68 -14.03 -31.25
CA TYR A 3 -19.07 -12.83 -30.52
C TYR A 3 -17.77 -12.22 -29.98
N ARG A 4 -17.28 -11.20 -30.68
CA ARG A 4 -16.39 -10.20 -30.10
C ARG A 4 -17.21 -9.45 -29.07
N ASP A 5 -16.89 -9.65 -27.81
CA ASP A 5 -17.36 -8.81 -26.72
C ASP A 5 -16.61 -7.48 -26.83
N ASP A 6 -17.08 -6.60 -27.71
CA ASP A 6 -16.67 -5.20 -27.80
C ASP A 6 -17.38 -4.40 -26.68
N ALA A 7 -17.25 -4.86 -25.44
CA ALA A 7 -17.51 -4.03 -24.27
C ALA A 7 -16.21 -3.27 -23.99
N GLY A 8 -16.24 -1.94 -23.99
CA GLY A 8 -15.17 -1.20 -23.33
C GLY A 8 -15.08 -1.72 -21.90
N ASP A 9 -13.94 -2.33 -21.53
CA ASP A 9 -13.69 -3.05 -20.26
C ASP A 9 -13.79 -2.09 -19.05
N GLY A 10 -14.99 -1.59 -18.77
CA GLY A 10 -15.33 -0.93 -17.52
C GLY A 10 -15.29 -1.99 -16.43
N LEU A 11 -14.28 -1.92 -15.58
CA LEU A 11 -14.16 -2.82 -14.44
C LEU A 11 -14.88 -2.19 -13.26
N GLU A 12 -15.90 -2.86 -12.76
CA GLU A 12 -16.67 -2.41 -11.62
C GLU A 12 -16.52 -3.37 -10.44
N ALA A 13 -16.42 -2.80 -9.24
CA ALA A 13 -16.40 -3.53 -7.99
C ALA A 13 -17.25 -2.79 -6.94
N PRO A 14 -18.27 -3.43 -6.34
CA PRO A 14 -18.97 -2.85 -5.20
C PRO A 14 -18.03 -2.65 -4.00
N THR A 15 -18.15 -1.50 -3.33
CA THR A 15 -17.35 -1.10 -2.15
C THR A 15 -18.25 -0.47 -1.09
N ALA A 16 -17.73 -0.21 0.11
CA ALA A 16 -18.48 0.47 1.17
C ALA A 16 -18.97 1.88 0.77
N ASP A 17 -18.24 2.56 -0.13
CA ASP A 17 -18.54 3.92 -0.61
C ASP A 17 -19.38 3.92 -1.92
N GLY A 18 -19.88 2.76 -2.35
CA GLY A 18 -20.57 2.56 -3.64
C GLY A 18 -19.72 1.77 -4.63
N THR A 19 -20.09 1.77 -5.91
CA THR A 19 -19.34 1.03 -6.93
C THR A 19 -18.07 1.79 -7.32
N LEU A 20 -16.91 1.14 -7.15
CA LEU A 20 -15.67 1.57 -7.76
C LEU A 20 -15.71 1.18 -9.24
N SER A 21 -15.67 2.16 -10.13
CA SER A 21 -15.51 1.95 -11.57
C SER A 21 -14.10 2.32 -12.01
N ALA A 22 -13.55 1.56 -12.94
CA ALA A 22 -12.28 1.81 -13.58
C ALA A 22 -12.44 1.89 -15.10
N GLU A 23 -12.02 3.01 -15.68
CA GLU A 23 -11.83 3.18 -17.12
C GLU A 23 -10.34 3.06 -17.40
N LEU A 24 -9.95 2.04 -18.18
CA LEU A 24 -8.55 1.73 -18.51
C LEU A 24 -8.30 2.03 -19.98
N ALA A 25 -7.44 2.99 -20.26
CA ALA A 25 -6.97 3.35 -21.59
C ALA A 25 -5.44 3.24 -21.65
N PRO A 26 -4.83 3.10 -22.86
CA PRO A 26 -3.39 2.83 -23.00
C PRO A 26 -2.45 3.79 -22.27
N HIS A 27 -2.88 5.05 -22.05
CA HIS A 27 -2.08 6.09 -21.38
C HIS A 27 -2.87 6.84 -20.29
N ALA A 28 -4.05 6.34 -19.93
CA ALA A 28 -4.90 6.97 -18.94
C ALA A 28 -5.69 5.93 -18.14
N ILE A 29 -5.70 6.08 -16.83
CA ILE A 29 -6.53 5.30 -15.92
C ILE A 29 -7.41 6.28 -15.17
N LYS A 30 -8.70 6.01 -15.10
CA LYS A 30 -9.63 6.75 -14.26
C LYS A 30 -10.34 5.79 -13.32
N LEU A 31 -10.25 6.08 -12.03
CA LEU A 31 -10.98 5.41 -10.97
C LEU A 31 -12.01 6.36 -10.40
N SER A 32 -13.26 5.92 -10.25
CA SER A 32 -14.33 6.73 -9.68
C SER A 32 -15.13 5.94 -8.66
N VAL A 33 -15.40 6.55 -7.50
CA VAL A 33 -16.22 5.97 -6.42
C VAL A 33 -16.84 7.09 -5.60
N GLY A 34 -18.16 7.02 -5.38
CA GLY A 34 -18.89 8.06 -4.65
C GLY A 34 -18.60 9.47 -5.20
N SER A 35 -18.06 10.35 -4.37
CA SER A 35 -17.67 11.72 -4.75
C SER A 35 -16.18 11.90 -5.06
N ARG A 36 -15.43 10.82 -5.30
CA ARG A 36 -13.98 10.86 -5.51
C ARG A 36 -13.61 10.27 -6.86
N THR A 37 -12.68 10.91 -7.54
CA THR A 37 -12.07 10.41 -8.78
C THR A 37 -10.55 10.49 -8.69
N LEU A 38 -9.85 9.43 -9.10
CA LEU A 38 -8.42 9.44 -9.38
C LEU A 38 -8.22 9.30 -10.88
N HIS A 39 -7.59 10.29 -11.49
CA HIS A 39 -7.16 10.24 -12.89
C HIS A 39 -5.63 10.16 -12.96
N ILE A 40 -5.12 9.13 -13.60
CA ILE A 40 -3.70 8.91 -13.83
C ILE A 40 -3.47 8.98 -15.33
N ALA A 41 -2.79 10.03 -15.78
CA ALA A 41 -2.46 10.20 -17.20
C ALA A 41 -1.08 10.84 -17.34
N ASP A 42 -0.37 10.45 -18.39
CA ASP A 42 1.00 10.88 -18.67
C ASP A 42 1.95 10.61 -17.47
N LYS A 43 2.31 11.67 -16.75
CA LYS A 43 3.18 11.64 -15.57
C LYS A 43 2.51 12.24 -14.34
N PHE A 44 1.18 12.27 -14.30
CA PHE A 44 0.43 12.88 -13.22
C PHE A 44 -0.66 11.96 -12.69
N ALA A 45 -0.84 12.00 -11.37
CA ALA A 45 -1.97 11.45 -10.66
C ALA A 45 -2.77 12.61 -10.06
N THR A 46 -4.00 12.81 -10.54
CA THR A 46 -4.91 13.86 -10.11
C THR A 46 -6.06 13.27 -9.34
N VAL A 47 -6.17 13.64 -8.06
CA VAL A 47 -7.29 13.30 -7.21
C VAL A 47 -8.29 14.46 -7.24
N ILE A 48 -9.55 14.15 -7.48
CA ILE A 48 -10.66 15.09 -7.52
C ILE A 48 -11.68 14.67 -6.46
N GLU A 49 -12.00 15.59 -5.57
CA GLU A 49 -13.11 15.48 -4.63
C GLU A 49 -14.26 16.35 -5.14
N HIS A 50 -15.33 15.71 -5.59
CA HIS A 50 -16.46 16.36 -6.24
C HIS A 50 -17.39 16.99 -5.22
N HIS A 51 -17.72 18.27 -5.43
CA HIS A 51 -18.72 18.95 -4.63
C HIS A 51 -20.13 18.54 -5.09
N LYS A 52 -20.98 18.12 -4.14
CA LYS A 52 -22.32 17.49 -4.39
C LYS A 52 -23.22 18.16 -5.44
N ARG A 53 -23.10 19.47 -5.66
CA ARG A 53 -23.97 20.25 -6.57
C ARG A 53 -23.24 21.19 -7.53
N ARG A 54 -21.93 21.39 -7.40
CA ARG A 54 -21.24 22.49 -8.10
C ARG A 54 -19.81 22.09 -8.47
N ALA A 55 -19.60 21.69 -9.72
CA ALA A 55 -18.28 21.27 -10.23
C ALA A 55 -17.19 22.35 -10.09
N SER A 56 -17.55 23.65 -10.08
CA SER A 56 -16.60 24.74 -9.86
C SER A 56 -16.00 24.79 -8.45
N ARG A 57 -16.55 24.01 -7.50
CA ARG A 57 -16.05 23.87 -6.13
C ARG A 57 -15.36 22.53 -5.88
N ASP A 58 -15.07 21.77 -6.92
CA ASP A 58 -14.31 20.54 -6.79
C ASP A 58 -12.91 20.84 -6.26
N HIS A 59 -12.48 20.09 -5.26
CA HIS A 59 -11.13 20.17 -4.75
C HIS A 59 -10.23 19.23 -5.56
N ARG A 60 -9.11 19.73 -6.08
CA ARG A 60 -8.23 19.01 -6.99
C ARG A 60 -6.79 19.05 -6.51
N VAL A 61 -6.17 17.88 -6.44
CA VAL A 61 -4.76 17.72 -6.09
C VAL A 61 -4.08 16.92 -7.18
N SER A 62 -3.14 17.54 -7.89
CA SER A 62 -2.32 16.89 -8.93
C SER A 62 -0.91 16.65 -8.41
N LEU A 63 -0.47 15.39 -8.47
CA LEU A 63 0.86 14.96 -8.06
C LEU A 63 1.61 14.41 -9.27
N LYS A 64 2.85 14.85 -9.44
CA LYS A 64 3.72 14.32 -10.50
C LYS A 64 4.29 12.97 -10.08
N ILE A 65 4.25 12.00 -10.97
CA ILE A 65 4.82 10.67 -10.83
C ILE A 65 6.32 10.77 -11.17
N GLU A 66 7.13 11.10 -10.17
CA GLU A 66 8.60 11.16 -10.30
C GLU A 66 9.32 9.90 -9.79
N GLY A 67 8.60 9.03 -9.09
CA GLY A 67 9.07 7.79 -8.51
C GLY A 67 8.08 6.66 -8.75
N CYS A 68 7.90 5.79 -7.76
CA CYS A 68 7.00 4.64 -7.89
C CYS A 68 5.52 4.99 -7.66
N LEU A 69 4.62 4.32 -8.38
CA LEU A 69 3.17 4.30 -8.14
C LEU A 69 2.73 2.84 -8.02
N VAL A 70 2.09 2.49 -6.91
CA VAL A 70 1.75 1.09 -6.59
C VAL A 70 0.31 0.94 -6.10
N VAL A 71 -0.29 -0.20 -6.42
CA VAL A 71 -1.59 -0.63 -5.90
C VAL A 71 -1.35 -1.64 -4.79
N ALA A 72 -1.90 -1.37 -3.61
CA ALA A 72 -1.78 -2.21 -2.44
C ALA A 72 -3.16 -2.76 -2.03
N ARG A 73 -3.16 -4.01 -1.57
CA ARG A 73 -4.31 -4.61 -0.88
C ARG A 73 -4.02 -4.66 0.61
N ASP A 74 -5.00 -4.32 1.42
CA ASP A 74 -4.87 -4.41 2.87
C ASP A 74 -5.03 -5.84 3.36
N VAL A 75 -4.24 -6.21 4.36
CA VAL A 75 -4.43 -7.42 5.14
C VAL A 75 -4.48 -7.03 6.62
N PRO A 76 -5.51 -7.43 7.38
CA PRO A 76 -6.58 -8.35 7.00
C PRO A 76 -7.86 -7.69 6.44
N HIS A 77 -7.88 -6.37 6.26
CA HIS A 77 -9.14 -5.65 6.01
C HIS A 77 -9.57 -5.63 4.54
N GLU A 78 -8.71 -6.07 3.62
CA GLU A 78 -9.05 -6.21 2.20
C GLU A 78 -9.44 -4.88 1.52
N ASP A 79 -8.92 -3.75 2.01
CA ASP A 79 -9.00 -2.44 1.35
C ASP A 79 -8.15 -2.42 0.08
N LEU A 80 -8.50 -1.55 -0.86
CA LEU A 80 -7.67 -1.23 -2.02
C LEU A 80 -7.10 0.17 -1.85
N GLY A 81 -5.78 0.32 -1.97
CA GLY A 81 -5.07 1.59 -1.88
C GLY A 81 -4.18 1.84 -3.10
N VAL A 82 -4.11 3.09 -3.55
CA VAL A 82 -3.13 3.56 -4.54
C VAL A 82 -2.14 4.50 -3.84
N TRP A 83 -0.86 4.19 -3.95
CA TRP A 83 0.24 4.91 -3.31
C TRP A 83 1.22 5.46 -4.32
N ILE A 84 1.62 6.71 -4.12
CA ILE A 84 2.64 7.38 -4.94
C ILE A 84 3.86 7.72 -4.07
N GLU A 85 5.04 7.53 -4.63
CA GLU A 85 6.29 8.02 -4.06
C GLU A 85 6.36 9.55 -4.21
N VAL A 86 6.65 10.23 -3.10
CA VAL A 86 6.73 11.69 -3.02
C VAL A 86 8.14 12.12 -2.63
N ASP A 87 8.57 13.25 -3.19
CA ASP A 87 9.90 13.84 -3.01
C ASP A 87 11.08 12.88 -3.29
N PRO A 88 11.06 12.05 -4.36
CA PRO A 88 12.10 11.02 -4.61
C PRO A 88 13.52 11.62 -4.77
N LYS A 89 13.62 12.89 -5.18
CA LYS A 89 14.89 13.60 -5.39
C LYS A 89 15.51 14.16 -4.11
N VAL A 90 14.79 14.13 -2.98
CA VAL A 90 15.27 14.65 -1.70
C VAL A 90 15.35 13.49 -0.72
N PRO A 91 16.50 12.81 -0.57
CA PRO A 91 16.62 11.56 0.21
C PRO A 91 16.01 11.63 1.61
N ALA A 92 16.16 12.76 2.30
CA ALA A 92 15.62 12.97 3.65
C ALA A 92 14.08 13.12 3.72
N ARG A 93 13.41 13.33 2.58
CA ARG A 93 11.97 13.59 2.46
C ARG A 93 11.22 12.53 1.66
N VAL A 94 11.94 11.60 1.00
CA VAL A 94 11.35 10.45 0.30
C VAL A 94 10.34 9.74 1.20
N GLY A 95 9.20 9.41 0.62
CA GLY A 95 8.15 8.66 1.29
C GLY A 95 7.05 8.25 0.33
N MET A 96 6.05 7.57 0.86
CA MET A 96 4.89 7.11 0.11
C MET A 96 3.65 7.85 0.62
N ARG A 97 2.78 8.30 -0.30
CA ARG A 97 1.50 8.92 0.03
C ARG A 97 0.38 8.09 -0.58
N ARG A 98 -0.59 7.70 0.25
CA ARG A 98 -1.85 7.12 -0.23
C ARG A 98 -2.69 8.24 -0.85
N ILE A 99 -3.01 8.11 -2.12
CA ILE A 99 -3.71 9.15 -2.90
C ILE A 99 -5.15 8.77 -3.22
N PHE A 100 -5.47 7.48 -3.18
CA PHE A 100 -6.82 6.98 -3.42
C PHE A 100 -6.98 5.63 -2.73
N GLY A 101 -8.22 5.27 -2.40
CA GLY A 101 -8.52 3.93 -1.95
C GLY A 101 -9.95 3.78 -1.44
N VAL A 102 -10.36 2.52 -1.33
CA VAL A 102 -11.73 2.09 -1.00
C VAL A 102 -11.69 0.94 0.00
N GLU A 103 -12.71 0.87 0.83
CA GLU A 103 -12.97 -0.25 1.74
C GLU A 103 -13.94 -1.23 1.06
N PRO A 104 -13.77 -2.55 1.22
CA PRO A 104 -14.68 -3.52 0.62
C PRO A 104 -16.08 -3.43 1.24
N VAL A 105 -17.08 -3.99 0.54
CA VAL A 105 -18.38 -4.26 1.18
C VAL A 105 -18.15 -5.22 2.35
N ASN A 106 -18.84 -4.99 3.47
CA ASN A 106 -18.77 -5.88 4.63
C ASN A 106 -19.07 -7.33 4.20
N LEU A 107 -18.18 -8.26 4.55
CA LEU A 107 -18.27 -9.66 4.14
C LEU A 107 -19.52 -10.39 4.66
N MET A 108 -20.13 -9.86 5.73
CA MET A 108 -21.36 -10.38 6.31
C MET A 108 -22.63 -9.93 5.56
N GLU A 109 -22.51 -8.96 4.65
CA GLU A 109 -23.62 -8.50 3.82
C GLU A 109 -23.92 -9.47 2.67
N PRO A 110 -25.18 -9.56 2.20
CA PRO A 110 -25.52 -10.31 1.01
C PRO A 110 -24.64 -9.89 -0.19
N GLY A 111 -23.92 -10.85 -0.77
CA GLY A 111 -23.02 -10.61 -1.90
C GLY A 111 -21.63 -10.07 -1.54
N GLY A 112 -21.30 -9.89 -0.25
CA GLY A 112 -20.00 -9.37 0.20
C GLY A 112 -18.80 -10.13 -0.37
N LEU A 113 -18.85 -11.47 -0.41
CA LEU A 113 -17.79 -12.30 -1.01
C LEU A 113 -17.63 -12.07 -2.52
N SER A 114 -18.74 -11.91 -3.25
CA SER A 114 -18.71 -11.64 -4.69
C SER A 114 -18.20 -10.23 -4.98
N ALA A 115 -18.55 -9.26 -4.14
CA ALA A 115 -18.00 -7.91 -4.19
C ALA A 115 -16.50 -7.91 -3.96
N LEU A 116 -16.02 -8.64 -2.93
CA LEU A 116 -14.59 -8.81 -2.65
C LEU A 116 -13.85 -9.43 -3.84
N ALA A 117 -14.37 -10.52 -4.41
CA ALA A 117 -13.75 -11.16 -5.58
C ALA A 117 -13.67 -10.23 -6.79
N SER A 118 -14.67 -9.35 -6.97
CA SER A 118 -14.66 -8.34 -8.03
C SER A 118 -13.62 -7.25 -7.76
N LEU A 119 -13.49 -6.81 -6.51
CA LEU A 119 -12.46 -5.86 -6.08
C LEU A 119 -11.05 -6.44 -6.27
N ASP A 120 -10.83 -7.73 -5.98
CA ASP A 120 -9.54 -8.39 -6.18
C ASP A 120 -9.16 -8.50 -7.66
N ARG A 121 -10.13 -8.82 -8.54
CA ARG A 121 -9.92 -8.81 -10.00
C ARG A 121 -9.55 -7.41 -10.50
N LEU A 122 -10.28 -6.40 -10.06
CA LEU A 122 -10.01 -5.00 -10.39
C LEU A 122 -8.62 -4.59 -9.90
N ALA A 123 -8.25 -4.94 -8.66
CA ALA A 123 -6.93 -4.67 -8.10
C ALA A 123 -5.81 -5.32 -8.92
N ALA A 124 -5.97 -6.58 -9.31
CA ALA A 124 -5.01 -7.30 -10.13
C ALA A 124 -4.84 -6.64 -11.50
N ARG A 125 -5.95 -6.19 -12.12
CA ARG A 125 -5.88 -5.48 -13.40
C ARG A 125 -5.20 -4.12 -13.25
N LEU A 126 -5.53 -3.34 -12.22
CA LEU A 126 -4.87 -2.06 -11.96
C LEU A 126 -3.36 -2.22 -11.72
N ARG A 127 -2.93 -3.26 -11.00
CA ARG A 127 -1.49 -3.56 -10.87
C ARG A 127 -0.83 -3.80 -12.22
N THR A 128 -1.52 -4.47 -13.14
CA THR A 128 -1.00 -4.76 -14.48
C THR A 128 -0.84 -3.47 -15.29
N GLU A 129 -1.87 -2.63 -15.33
CA GLU A 129 -1.82 -1.36 -16.06
C GLU A 129 -0.82 -0.35 -15.46
N LEU A 130 -0.63 -0.39 -14.14
CA LEU A 130 0.32 0.47 -13.42
C LEU A 130 1.73 -0.11 -13.29
N ALA A 131 2.01 -1.29 -13.84
CA ALA A 131 3.30 -1.96 -13.69
C ALA A 131 4.48 -1.12 -14.18
N GLN A 132 4.29 -0.34 -15.24
CA GLN A 132 5.31 0.58 -15.77
C GLN A 132 5.72 1.68 -14.78
N HIS A 133 4.85 2.03 -13.83
CA HIS A 133 5.13 3.02 -12.79
C HIS A 133 5.57 2.39 -11.46
N ALA A 134 5.51 1.07 -11.29
CA ALA A 134 5.83 0.39 -10.04
C ALA A 134 7.34 0.34 -9.74
N GLY A 135 8.19 0.67 -10.72
CA GLY A 135 9.63 0.59 -10.59
C GLY A 135 10.10 -0.86 -10.33
N LYS A 136 10.81 -1.08 -9.22
CA LYS A 136 11.27 -2.43 -8.80
C LYS A 136 10.30 -3.12 -7.84
N ILE A 137 9.16 -2.51 -7.51
CA ILE A 137 8.20 -3.09 -6.57
C ILE A 137 7.36 -4.12 -7.32
N ARG A 138 7.44 -5.39 -6.89
CA ARG A 138 6.67 -6.51 -7.48
C ARG A 138 5.24 -6.53 -6.97
N ARG A 139 5.05 -6.23 -5.68
CA ARG A 139 3.74 -6.15 -5.02
C ARG A 139 3.82 -5.23 -3.81
N ALA A 140 2.69 -4.70 -3.40
CA ALA A 140 2.56 -3.95 -2.17
C ALA A 140 1.32 -4.41 -1.39
N ILE A 141 1.39 -4.36 -0.07
CA ILE A 141 0.26 -4.59 0.84
C ILE A 141 0.17 -3.48 1.86
N GLU A 142 -1.04 -3.22 2.34
CA GLU A 142 -1.30 -2.39 3.51
C GLU A 142 -1.52 -3.30 4.73
N ILE A 143 -1.10 -2.85 5.90
CA ILE A 143 -1.40 -3.49 7.19
C ILE A 143 -1.83 -2.37 8.14
N GLY A 144 -2.95 -2.53 8.83
CA GLY A 144 -3.54 -1.52 9.71
C GLY A 144 -4.90 -1.01 9.25
N ARG A 145 -5.49 -0.09 10.03
CA ARG A 145 -6.86 0.37 9.81
C ARG A 145 -6.96 1.85 9.48
N GLY A 146 -7.87 2.20 8.56
CA GLY A 146 -8.15 3.58 8.19
C GLY A 146 -6.90 4.34 7.72
N LEU A 147 -6.53 5.40 8.44
CA LEU A 147 -5.33 6.20 8.14
C LEU A 147 -4.05 5.68 8.81
N ASP A 148 -4.19 4.79 9.79
CA ASP A 148 -3.11 4.19 10.55
C ASP A 148 -2.69 2.90 9.88
N LYS A 149 -2.12 3.05 8.68
CA LYS A 149 -1.63 1.95 7.85
C LYS A 149 -0.12 2.01 7.66
N VAL A 150 0.46 0.84 7.52
CA VAL A 150 1.83 0.60 7.07
C VAL A 150 1.77 0.03 5.66
N LEU A 151 2.57 0.57 4.75
CA LEU A 151 2.76 0.02 3.41
C LEU A 151 3.98 -0.90 3.44
N VAL A 152 3.81 -2.15 3.05
CA VAL A 152 4.90 -3.10 2.83
C VAL A 152 5.06 -3.32 1.33
N ALA A 153 6.18 -2.84 0.78
CA ALA A 153 6.54 -3.01 -0.62
C ALA A 153 7.52 -4.17 -0.78
N ASP A 154 7.18 -5.15 -1.60
CA ASP A 154 8.03 -6.31 -1.90
C ASP A 154 8.78 -6.09 -3.22
N HIS A 155 10.10 -6.14 -3.15
CA HIS A 155 11.01 -6.03 -4.29
C HIS A 155 11.48 -7.41 -4.82
N GLY A 156 11.14 -8.49 -4.12
CA GLY A 156 11.55 -9.86 -4.39
C GLY A 156 12.63 -10.35 -3.46
N ASP A 157 13.75 -9.62 -3.42
CA ASP A 157 14.92 -9.85 -2.56
C ASP A 157 14.77 -9.21 -1.17
N ARG A 158 13.83 -8.27 -1.04
CA ARG A 158 13.58 -7.56 0.21
C ARG A 158 12.17 -7.00 0.31
N PHE A 159 11.71 -6.82 1.55
CA PHE A 159 10.60 -5.96 1.87
C PHE A 159 11.10 -4.58 2.30
N VAL A 160 10.37 -3.54 1.92
CA VAL A 160 10.54 -2.18 2.43
C VAL A 160 9.25 -1.78 3.11
N VAL A 161 9.36 -1.39 4.38
CA VAL A 161 8.24 -1.01 5.21
C VAL A 161 8.22 0.52 5.29
N TYR A 162 7.12 1.13 4.83
CA TYR A 162 6.85 2.55 4.98
C TYR A 162 5.74 2.75 6.00
N ALA A 163 5.98 3.59 6.98
CA ALA A 163 5.02 3.85 8.03
C ALA A 163 4.73 5.33 8.21
N ARG A 164 3.45 5.63 8.42
CA ARG A 164 2.98 6.99 8.68
C ARG A 164 3.11 7.30 10.16
N ARG A 165 3.74 8.42 10.49
CA ARG A 165 3.67 8.97 11.86
C ARG A 165 2.43 9.85 11.97
N LEU A 166 1.79 9.85 13.14
CA LEU A 166 0.65 10.71 13.48
C LEU A 166 0.82 12.14 12.91
N PHE A 167 -0.25 12.67 12.32
CA PHE A 167 -0.35 14.02 11.74
C PHE A 167 0.52 14.32 10.51
N ARG A 168 1.24 13.34 9.93
CA ARG A 168 1.98 13.56 8.68
C ARG A 168 1.16 13.20 7.48
N ASP A 169 1.43 13.81 6.34
CA ASP A 169 0.78 13.55 5.05
C ASP A 169 1.31 12.30 4.33
N ARG A 170 2.48 11.80 4.74
CA ARG A 170 3.20 10.73 4.07
C ARG A 170 3.72 9.65 5.02
N ALA A 171 3.76 8.41 4.54
CA ALA A 171 4.50 7.31 5.13
C ALA A 171 5.99 7.43 4.76
N ARG A 172 6.88 7.17 5.72
CA ARG A 172 8.34 7.22 5.52
C ARG A 172 8.95 5.85 5.73
N PHE A 173 10.13 5.66 5.18
CA PHE A 173 10.95 4.47 5.42
C PHE A 173 11.06 4.18 6.92
N ALA A 174 10.59 3.00 7.32
CA ALA A 174 10.64 2.50 8.69
C ALA A 174 11.72 1.42 8.82
N MET A 175 11.83 0.53 7.83
CA MET A 175 12.87 -0.49 7.75
C MET A 175 12.87 -1.17 6.37
N SER A 176 13.97 -1.85 6.03
CA SER A 176 14.00 -2.87 4.98
C SER A 176 14.51 -4.19 5.53
N ILE A 177 13.92 -5.28 5.05
CA ILE A 177 14.21 -6.65 5.47
C ILE A 177 14.61 -7.41 4.21
N HIS A 178 15.79 -7.98 4.21
CA HIS A 178 16.33 -8.76 3.11
C HIS A 178 16.14 -10.26 3.35
N ASP A 179 16.11 -11.04 2.28
CA ASP A 179 15.99 -12.50 2.32
C ASP A 179 17.16 -13.20 3.04
N ASP A 180 18.35 -12.60 3.04
CA ASP A 180 19.52 -13.04 3.82
C ASP A 180 19.45 -12.76 5.34
N GLY A 181 18.31 -12.27 5.84
CA GLY A 181 18.10 -11.92 7.24
C GLY A 181 18.68 -10.57 7.66
N ARG A 182 19.28 -9.81 6.74
CA ARG A 182 19.74 -8.44 7.00
C ARG A 182 18.54 -7.50 7.16
N ILE A 183 18.57 -6.67 8.19
CA ILE A 183 17.56 -5.66 8.47
C ILE A 183 18.21 -4.29 8.60
N VAL A 184 17.72 -3.34 7.81
CA VAL A 184 18.20 -1.95 7.80
C VAL A 184 17.13 -1.06 8.39
N ILE A 185 17.48 -0.26 9.40
CA ILE A 185 16.57 0.64 10.11
C ILE A 185 17.13 2.06 10.17
N PRO A 186 16.28 3.10 10.23
CA PRO A 186 16.73 4.47 10.47
C PRO A 186 17.47 4.62 11.82
N ALA A 187 18.61 5.32 11.81
CA ALA A 187 19.36 5.67 13.01
C ALA A 187 19.55 7.20 13.11
N LYS A 188 20.08 7.70 14.24
CA LYS A 188 20.36 9.14 14.42
C LYS A 188 21.29 9.70 13.34
N LYS A 189 22.22 8.87 12.84
CA LYS A 189 23.16 9.20 11.75
C LYS A 189 23.06 8.12 10.68
N GLY A 190 22.18 8.33 9.69
CA GLY A 190 22.00 7.38 8.57
C GLY A 190 21.15 6.17 8.95
N THR A 191 21.66 4.98 8.66
CA THR A 191 20.97 3.69 8.88
C THR A 191 21.81 2.79 9.77
N ALA A 192 21.14 2.00 10.61
CA ALA A 192 21.75 0.88 11.32
C ALA A 192 21.39 -0.42 10.60
N GLU A 193 22.33 -1.36 10.59
CA GLU A 193 22.17 -2.68 10.00
C GLU A 193 22.32 -3.74 11.11
N ILE A 194 21.40 -4.69 11.14
CA ILE A 194 21.47 -5.87 12.00
C ILE A 194 21.21 -7.12 11.17
N THR A 195 21.61 -8.28 11.67
CA THR A 195 21.33 -9.57 11.04
C THR A 195 20.52 -10.43 11.99
N VAL A 196 19.34 -10.85 11.56
CA VAL A 196 18.47 -11.78 12.28
C VAL A 196 18.55 -13.13 11.58
N LYS A 197 18.92 -14.18 12.31
CA LYS A 197 19.19 -15.51 11.73
C LYS A 197 17.99 -16.46 11.78
N SER A 198 16.87 -16.04 12.35
CA SER A 198 15.70 -16.89 12.56
C SER A 198 14.43 -16.06 12.59
N GLN A 199 13.36 -16.61 12.01
CA GLN A 199 12.02 -16.02 12.11
C GLN A 199 11.55 -15.81 13.56
N HIS A 200 12.01 -16.65 14.50
CA HIS A 200 11.66 -16.54 15.92
C HIS A 200 12.34 -15.36 16.61
N GLY A 201 13.38 -14.78 15.99
CA GLY A 201 14.01 -13.55 16.43
C GLY A 201 13.16 -12.31 16.14
N VAL A 202 12.08 -12.43 15.37
CA VAL A 202 11.17 -11.33 15.01
C VAL A 202 9.89 -11.45 15.84
N THR A 203 9.70 -10.55 16.79
CA THR A 203 8.58 -10.61 17.74
C THR A 203 7.94 -9.25 17.95
N VAL A 204 6.71 -9.21 18.45
CA VAL A 204 6.06 -7.98 18.88
C VAL A 204 6.29 -7.79 20.37
N TRP A 205 6.70 -6.59 20.78
CA TRP A 205 6.79 -6.21 22.19
C TRP A 205 6.17 -4.83 22.39
N GLY A 206 4.93 -4.80 22.90
CA GLY A 206 4.15 -3.56 23.02
C GLY A 206 3.92 -2.92 21.66
N ASP A 207 4.45 -1.71 21.48
CA ASP A 207 4.36 -0.92 20.24
C ASP A 207 5.54 -1.14 19.27
N TYR A 208 6.35 -2.16 19.52
CA TYR A 208 7.59 -2.39 18.77
C TYR A 208 7.58 -3.71 18.04
N ILE A 209 8.14 -3.70 16.83
CA ILE A 209 8.71 -4.90 16.22
C ILE A 209 10.12 -5.06 16.79
N ARG A 210 10.35 -6.14 17.52
CA ARG A 210 11.59 -6.49 18.20
C ARG A 210 12.37 -7.49 17.36
N PHE A 211 13.66 -7.26 17.24
CA PHE A 211 14.62 -8.15 16.60
C PHE A 211 15.61 -8.65 17.64
N ALA A 212 15.75 -9.96 17.77
CA ALA A 212 16.60 -10.60 18.75
C ALA A 212 17.49 -11.69 18.13
N ASP A 213 18.61 -11.97 18.77
CA ASP A 213 19.49 -13.08 18.41
C ASP A 213 18.94 -14.43 18.92
N PRO A 214 19.56 -15.58 18.59
CA PRO A 214 19.12 -16.89 19.06
C PRO A 214 19.17 -17.09 20.59
N HIS A 215 19.89 -16.25 21.32
CA HIS A 215 19.97 -16.26 22.78
C HIS A 215 18.91 -15.36 23.43
N GLY A 216 18.11 -14.66 22.62
CA GLY A 216 17.09 -13.73 23.08
C GLY A 216 17.61 -12.32 23.38
N THR A 217 18.86 -12.00 23.02
CA THR A 217 19.44 -10.66 23.17
C THR A 217 18.82 -9.69 22.16
N ASP A 218 18.46 -8.49 22.61
CA ASP A 218 17.95 -7.43 21.73
C ASP A 218 19.00 -6.95 20.74
N LEU A 219 18.71 -7.09 19.44
CA LEU A 219 19.50 -6.51 18.35
C LEU A 219 18.97 -5.12 17.96
N ALA A 220 17.65 -4.99 17.81
CA ALA A 220 16.98 -3.72 17.54
C ALA A 220 15.49 -3.74 17.86
N LYS A 221 14.88 -2.54 17.87
CA LYS A 221 13.42 -2.35 17.99
C LYS A 221 12.97 -1.24 17.04
N VAL A 222 11.89 -1.47 16.32
CA VAL A 222 11.25 -0.46 15.47
C VAL A 222 9.87 -0.15 16.03
N SER A 223 9.67 1.11 16.40
CA SER A 223 8.40 1.60 16.96
C SER A 223 7.36 1.77 15.86
N ILE A 224 6.23 1.08 15.99
CA ILE A 224 5.05 1.13 15.10
C ILE A 224 3.76 1.18 15.96
N PRO A 225 3.59 2.19 16.83
CA PRO A 225 2.48 2.26 17.79
C PRO A 225 1.10 2.43 17.15
N TRP A 226 1.03 2.86 15.89
CA TRP A 226 -0.22 3.30 15.25
C TRP A 226 -1.06 2.16 14.66
N ILE A 227 -0.48 1.02 14.28
CA ILE A 227 -1.27 -0.15 13.86
C ILE A 227 -1.63 -1.00 15.08
N GLU A 228 -2.72 -1.76 15.04
CA GLU A 228 -3.18 -2.55 16.19
C GLU A 228 -2.18 -3.68 16.54
N PRO A 229 -2.21 -4.23 17.76
CA PRO A 229 -1.33 -5.34 18.15
C PRO A 229 -1.38 -6.54 17.18
N GLU A 230 -2.56 -6.87 16.68
CA GLU A 230 -2.83 -7.95 15.73
C GLU A 230 -2.13 -7.68 14.39
N ASP A 231 -2.19 -6.44 13.92
CA ASP A 231 -1.51 -5.96 12.71
C ASP A 231 0.02 -5.98 12.86
N ARG A 232 0.52 -5.62 14.05
CA ARG A 232 1.96 -5.75 14.36
C ARG A 232 2.39 -7.21 14.31
N ASN A 233 1.57 -8.13 14.80
CA ASN A 233 1.86 -9.56 14.75
C ASN A 233 1.88 -10.08 13.31
N GLU A 234 0.95 -9.64 12.47
CA GLU A 234 0.93 -9.97 11.04
C GLU A 234 2.17 -9.44 10.31
N LEU A 235 2.58 -8.20 10.60
CA LEU A 235 3.82 -7.62 10.08
C LEU A 235 5.05 -8.42 10.55
N ALA A 236 5.16 -8.73 11.84
CA ALA A 236 6.25 -9.54 12.40
C ALA A 236 6.32 -10.93 11.75
N ARG A 237 5.17 -11.58 11.57
CA ARG A 237 5.06 -12.89 10.91
C ARG A 237 5.60 -12.84 9.47
N ARG A 238 5.22 -11.83 8.69
CA ARG A 238 5.69 -11.66 7.30
C ARG A 238 7.19 -11.37 7.23
N ILE A 239 7.69 -10.54 8.14
CA ILE A 239 9.13 -10.27 8.25
C ILE A 239 9.88 -11.57 8.58
N GLY A 240 9.41 -12.34 9.57
CA GLY A 240 9.99 -13.63 9.93
C GLY A 240 10.01 -14.63 8.77
N GLN A 241 8.93 -14.69 7.98
CA GLN A 241 8.87 -15.54 6.78
C GLN A 241 9.90 -15.17 5.72
N LEU A 242 10.23 -13.88 5.57
CA LEU A 242 11.25 -13.44 4.63
C LEU A 242 12.66 -13.76 5.13
N VAL A 243 12.93 -13.56 6.42
CA VAL A 243 14.21 -13.88 7.08
C VAL A 243 14.55 -15.38 6.98
N ASN A 244 13.55 -16.24 6.81
CA ASN A 244 13.69 -17.69 6.78
C ASN A 244 13.56 -18.30 5.37
N ARG A 245 13.73 -17.49 4.31
CA ARG A 245 13.77 -17.97 2.92
C ARG A 245 15.16 -18.45 2.53
#